data_AF-A0A7K0PY06-F1
#
_entry.id   AF-A0A7K0PY06-F1
#
_cell.length_a   1.000
_cell.length_b   1.000
_cell.length_c   1.000
_cell.angle_alpha   90.00
_cell.angle_beta   90.00
_cell.angle_gamma   90.00
#
_symmetry.space_group_name_H-M   'P 1'
#
loop_
_entity.id
_entity.type
_entity.pdbx_description
1 polymer ?
#
loop_
_entity_poly.entity_id
_entity_poly.type
_entity_poly.pdbx_seq_one_letter_code
_entity_poly.pdbx_strand_id
1 'polypeptide(L)'
;MLADLAAEVGRQTGTEVTYADLSTDDHRAALLGAGLDEGTAGFVAALDGNIAAGELDAGQGGISALTGRPTRSLAEYVAEVLGR
;
A
#
# COMPACT_ATOMS: atom_id res chain seq x y z
N MET A 1 -3.75 -7.20 1.39
CA MET A 1 -2.51 -7.14 0.58
C MET A 1 -2.62 -6.03 -0.46
N LEU A 2 -1.53 -5.62 -1.12
CA LEU A 2 -1.56 -4.53 -2.12
C LEU A 2 -2.51 -4.82 -3.30
N ALA A 3 -2.72 -6.09 -3.64
CA ALA A 3 -3.76 -6.51 -4.59
C ALA A 3 -5.18 -6.12 -4.16
N ASP A 4 -5.50 -6.21 -2.87
CA ASP A 4 -6.82 -5.81 -2.34
C ASP A 4 -7.00 -4.29 -2.41
N LEU A 5 -5.93 -3.52 -2.17
CA LEU A 5 -5.94 -2.08 -2.34
C LEU A 5 -6.17 -1.70 -3.81
N ALA A 6 -5.46 -2.32 -4.75
CA ALA A 6 -5.66 -2.10 -6.18
C ALA A 6 -7.10 -2.42 -6.60
N ALA A 7 -7.62 -3.58 -6.18
CA ALA A 7 -9.00 -3.99 -6.45
C ALA A 7 -10.02 -3.00 -5.86
N GLU A 8 -9.79 -2.50 -4.65
CA GLU A 8 -10.68 -1.55 -3.99
C GLU A 8 -10.69 -0.18 -4.66
N VAL A 9 -9.51 0.33 -5.04
CA VAL A 9 -9.38 1.56 -5.83
C VAL A 9 -10.09 1.38 -7.18
N GLY A 10 -9.89 0.26 -7.87
CA GLY A 10 -10.55 -0.02 -9.14
C GLY A 10 -12.08 -0.09 -9.01
N ARG A 11 -12.57 -0.79 -7.97
CA ARG A 11 -13.99 -0.89 -7.65
C ARG A 11 -14.62 0.47 -7.41
N GLN A 12 -13.98 1.33 -6.63
CA GLN A 12 -14.51 2.65 -6.34
C GLN A 12 -14.41 3.58 -7.55
N THR A 13 -13.28 3.61 -8.25
CA THR A 13 -13.04 4.49 -9.41
C THR A 13 -13.80 4.09 -10.67
N GLY A 14 -14.20 2.83 -10.80
CA GLY A 14 -14.73 2.27 -12.05
C GLY A 14 -13.67 2.12 -13.15
N THR A 15 -12.38 2.26 -12.79
CA THR A 15 -11.23 2.09 -13.68
C THR A 15 -10.52 0.80 -13.33
N GLU A 16 -10.06 0.05 -14.32
CA GLU A 16 -9.24 -1.14 -14.04
C GLU A 16 -7.90 -0.74 -13.43
N VAL A 17 -7.60 -1.28 -12.24
CA VAL A 17 -6.35 -1.05 -11.51
C VAL A 17 -5.81 -2.40 -11.09
N THR A 18 -4.57 -2.70 -11.50
CA THR A 18 -3.91 -3.99 -11.24
C THR A 18 -2.69 -3.78 -10.36
N TYR A 19 -2.49 -4.68 -9.40
CA TYR A 19 -1.23 -4.77 -8.67
C TYR A 19 -0.20 -5.52 -9.52
N ALA A 20 0.94 -4.87 -9.78
CA ALA A 20 2.08 -5.50 -10.43
C ALA A 20 3.13 -5.84 -9.37
N ASP A 21 3.36 -7.14 -9.17
CA ASP A 21 4.35 -7.64 -8.21
C ASP A 21 5.75 -7.59 -8.83
N LEU A 22 6.55 -6.62 -8.42
CA LEU A 22 7.90 -6.37 -8.94
C LEU A 22 8.96 -6.86 -7.96
N SER A 23 10.13 -7.25 -8.47
CA SER A 23 11.30 -7.39 -7.61
C SER A 23 11.68 -6.04 -7.00
N THR A 24 12.40 -6.03 -5.87
CA THR A 24 12.88 -4.79 -5.25
C THR A 24 13.71 -3.93 -6.21
N ASP A 25 14.55 -4.56 -7.03
CA ASP A 25 15.38 -3.85 -8.01
C ASP A 25 14.52 -3.26 -9.15
N ASP A 26 13.54 -4.01 -9.65
CA ASP A 26 12.62 -3.52 -10.67
C ASP A 26 11.73 -2.40 -10.14
N HIS A 27 11.27 -2.50 -8.88
CA HIS A 27 10.48 -1.46 -8.24
C HIS A 27 11.29 -0.18 -8.07
N ARG A 28 12.54 -0.27 -7.59
CA ARG A 28 13.46 0.87 -7.51
C ARG A 28 13.68 1.52 -8.87
N ALA A 29 13.92 0.71 -9.92
CA ALA A 29 14.09 1.22 -11.27
C ALA A 29 12.83 1.95 -11.79
N ALA A 30 11.64 1.41 -11.52
CA ALA A 30 10.38 2.05 -11.86
C ALA A 30 10.19 3.40 -11.15
N LEU A 31 10.52 3.48 -9.86
CA LEU A 31 10.44 4.72 -9.07
C LEU A 31 11.42 5.80 -9.57
N LEU A 32 12.64 5.41 -9.92
CA LEU A 32 13.62 6.30 -10.57
C LEU A 32 13.08 6.80 -11.92
N GLY A 33 12.51 5.91 -12.73
CA GLY A 33 11.88 6.26 -14.01
C GLY A 33 10.67 7.21 -13.85
N ALA A 34 9.99 7.15 -12.71
CA ALA A 34 8.90 8.07 -12.35
C ALA A 34 9.40 9.43 -11.80
N GLY A 35 10.72 9.60 -11.62
CA GLY A 35 11.33 10.87 -11.24
C GLY A 35 11.69 11.02 -9.76
N LEU A 36 11.65 9.94 -8.97
CA LEU A 36 12.20 9.97 -7.61
C LEU A 36 13.73 10.01 -7.64
N ASP A 37 14.32 10.58 -6.60
CA ASP A 37 15.77 10.51 -6.40
C ASP A 37 16.20 9.12 -5.89
N GLU A 38 17.49 8.86 -6.00
CA GLU A 38 18.10 7.58 -5.65
C GLU A 38 17.85 7.13 -4.21
N GLY A 39 17.94 8.06 -3.25
CA GLY A 39 17.75 7.76 -1.84
C GLY A 39 16.29 7.39 -1.56
N THR A 40 15.36 8.18 -2.07
CA THR A 40 13.92 7.95 -1.88
C THR A 40 13.46 6.67 -2.58
N ALA A 41 13.89 6.43 -3.83
CA ALA A 41 13.53 5.23 -4.58
C ALA A 41 14.05 3.95 -3.88
N GLY A 42 15.30 3.98 -3.41
CA GLY A 42 15.89 2.88 -2.65
C GLY A 42 15.16 2.62 -1.34
N PHE A 43 14.79 3.68 -0.60
CA PHE A 43 14.05 3.56 0.65
C PHE A 43 12.68 2.94 0.45
N VAL A 44 11.89 3.42 -0.51
CA VAL A 44 10.53 2.90 -0.77
C VAL A 44 10.57 1.44 -1.24
N ALA A 45 11.48 1.10 -2.16
CA ALA A 45 11.60 -0.27 -2.64
C ALA A 45 12.02 -1.24 -1.51
N ALA A 46 12.91 -0.82 -0.62
CA ALA A 46 13.32 -1.61 0.54
C ALA A 46 12.17 -1.78 1.56
N LEU A 47 11.36 -0.75 1.78
CA LEU A 47 10.16 -0.86 2.63
C LEU A 47 9.20 -1.92 2.09
N ASP A 48 8.87 -1.90 0.81
CA ASP A 48 7.96 -2.88 0.20
C ASP A 48 8.55 -4.29 0.22
N GLY A 49 9.87 -4.44 0.07
CA GLY A 49 10.56 -5.71 0.28
C GLY A 49 10.37 -6.27 1.69
N ASN A 50 10.49 -5.44 2.72
CA ASN A 50 10.27 -5.84 4.11
C ASN A 50 8.78 -6.18 4.38
N ILE A 51 7.86 -5.44 3.76
CA ILE A 51 6.42 -5.75 3.82
C ILE A 51 6.14 -7.13 3.23
N ALA A 52 6.72 -7.43 2.06
CA ALA A 52 6.60 -8.75 1.44
C ALA A 52 7.21 -9.87 2.30
N ALA A 53 8.26 -9.57 3.06
CA ALA A 53 8.85 -10.48 4.05
C ALA A 53 8.01 -10.65 5.33
N GLY A 54 6.91 -9.90 5.48
CA GLY A 54 6.00 -10.01 6.62
C GLY A 54 6.39 -9.17 7.84
N GLU A 55 7.40 -8.29 7.72
CA GLU A 55 7.92 -7.50 8.85
C GLU A 55 6.89 -6.49 9.41
N LEU A 56 5.83 -6.18 8.64
CA LEU A 56 4.71 -5.35 9.11
C LEU A 56 3.47 -6.15 9.55
N ASP A 57 3.51 -7.48 9.56
CA ASP A 57 2.42 -8.30 10.08
C ASP A 57 2.45 -8.34 11.62
N ALA A 58 2.04 -7.24 12.24
CA ALA A 58 2.05 -7.06 13.69
C ALA A 58 0.80 -7.62 14.40
N GLY A 59 -0.02 -8.44 13.71
CA GLY A 59 -1.30 -8.90 14.23
C GLY A 59 -2.39 -7.82 14.26
N GLN A 60 -3.64 -8.24 14.48
CA GLN A 60 -4.81 -7.37 14.37
C GLN A 60 -5.35 -6.91 15.73
N GLY A 61 -5.90 -5.69 15.79
CA GLY A 61 -6.78 -5.25 16.88
C GLY A 61 -6.14 -4.47 18.04
N GLY A 62 -4.81 -4.31 18.07
CA GLY A 62 -4.13 -3.56 19.15
C GLY A 62 -4.63 -2.10 19.28
N ILE A 63 -4.76 -1.40 18.16
CA ILE A 63 -5.30 -0.02 18.13
C ILE A 63 -6.79 0.00 18.49
N SER A 64 -7.56 -0.97 18.02
CA SER A 64 -9.00 -1.06 18.35
C SER A 64 -9.22 -1.26 19.84
N ALA A 65 -8.41 -2.11 20.47
CA ALA A 65 -8.44 -2.34 21.92
C ALA A 65 -8.04 -1.08 22.69
N LEU A 66 -6.98 -0.39 22.25
CA LEU A 66 -6.50 0.84 22.89
C LEU A 66 -7.53 1.98 22.81
N THR A 67 -8.23 2.11 21.67
CA THR A 67 -9.14 3.23 21.40
C THR A 67 -10.61 2.93 21.73
N GLY A 68 -10.95 1.67 22.02
CA GLY A 68 -12.34 1.25 22.33
C GLY A 68 -13.28 1.28 21.13
N ARG A 69 -12.76 1.37 19.90
CA ARG A 69 -13.54 1.42 18.65
C ARG A 69 -12.83 0.69 17.52
N PRO A 70 -13.55 0.23 16.48
CA PRO A 70 -12.91 -0.37 15.31
C PRO A 70 -11.96 0.62 14.62
N THR A 71 -10.83 0.11 14.09
CA THR A 71 -10.02 0.86 13.13
C THR A 71 -10.82 1.13 11.85
N ARG A 72 -10.56 2.28 11.23
CA ARG A 72 -11.10 2.59 9.89
C ARG A 72 -10.70 1.48 8.91
N SER A 73 -11.65 1.03 8.11
CA SER A 73 -11.42 0.04 7.07
C SER A 73 -10.67 0.63 5.87
N LEU A 74 -10.05 -0.23 5.06
CA LEU A 74 -9.39 0.17 3.83
C LEU A 74 -10.38 0.84 2.85
N ALA A 75 -11.59 0.30 2.73
CA ALA A 75 -12.62 0.82 1.84
C ALA A 75 -13.06 2.25 2.23
N GLU A 76 -13.29 2.50 3.53
CA GLU A 76 -13.60 3.85 4.03
C GLU A 76 -12.45 4.82 3.74
N TYR A 77 -11.21 4.39 3.93
CA TYR A 77 -10.05 5.24 3.66
C TYR A 77 -9.88 5.55 2.17
N VAL A 78 -10.07 4.56 1.28
CA VAL A 78 -10.01 4.79 -0.17
C VAL A 78 -11.11 5.77 -0.61
N ALA A 79 -12.33 5.66 -0.05
CA ALA A 79 -13.42 6.60 -0.34
C ALA A 79 -13.07 8.03 0.06
N GLU A 80 -12.55 8.20 1.28
CA GLU A 80 -12.10 9.49 1.82
C GLU A 80 -11.03 10.14 0.92
N VAL A 81 -9.99 9.39 0.54
CA VAL A 81 -8.89 9.88 -0.31
C VAL A 81 -9.39 10.26 -1.71
N LEU A 82 -10.34 9.50 -2.25
CA LEU A 82 -10.94 9.80 -3.54
C LEU A 82 -12.03 10.89 -3.48
N GLY A 83 -12.34 11.43 -2.30
CA GLY A 83 -13.33 12.49 -2.10
C GLY A 83 -14.78 12.04 -2.33
N ARG A 84 -15.13 10.81 -1.97
CA ARG A 84 -16.46 10.21 -2.17
C ARG A 84 -17.07 9.70 -0.89
#